data_AF-A0A0W7TNE0-F1
#
_entry.id   AF-A0A0W7TNE0-F1
#
_cell.length_a   1.000
_cell.length_b   1.000
_cell.length_c   1.000
_cell.angle_alpha   90.00
_cell.angle_beta   90.00
_cell.angle_gamma   90.00
#
_symmetry.space_group_name_H-M   'P 1'
#
loop_
_entity.id
_entity.type
_entity.pdbx_description
1 polymer ?
#
loop_
_entity_poly.entity_id
_entity_poly.type
_entity_poly.pdbx_seq_one_letter_code
_entity_poly.pdbx_strand_id
1 'polypeptide(L)'
;MYDLPHGIVRACAGVVEALDVLPDRYKQAVARAEESVGQSFDKDAVAARRALIAAVKLSIINQKDWPYDFLEAHYGFAVSRRTFYKEKRKFCWALAKELNLI
;
A
#
# COMPACT_ATOMS: atom_id res chain seq x y z
N MET A 1 -12.81 -0.57 11.81
CA MET A 1 -12.61 0.49 10.79
C MET A 1 -11.24 1.09 11.10
N TYR A 2 -10.29 1.08 10.16
CA TYR A 2 -9.03 1.78 10.39
C TYR A 2 -9.25 3.26 10.11
N ASP A 3 -9.52 4.04 11.15
CA ASP A 3 -9.48 5.50 11.06
C ASP A 3 -8.02 5.93 11.09
N LEU A 4 -7.44 6.05 9.90
CA LEU A 4 -6.14 6.68 9.75
C LEU A 4 -6.32 8.19 9.75
N PRO A 5 -5.61 8.91 10.63
CA PRO A 5 -5.48 10.36 10.49
C PRO A 5 -4.94 10.70 9.10
N HIS A 6 -5.45 11.80 8.50
CA HIS A 6 -5.00 12.27 7.19
C HIS A 6 -3.48 12.46 7.12
N GLY A 7 -2.85 12.87 8.24
CA GLY A 7 -1.39 13.01 8.34
C GLY A 7 -0.64 11.69 8.13
N ILE A 8 -1.20 10.56 8.55
CA ILE A 8 -0.55 9.25 8.41
C ILE A 8 -0.47 8.81 6.94
N VAL A 9 -1.53 9.03 6.15
CA VAL A 9 -1.51 8.69 4.73
C VAL A 9 -0.44 9.50 3.98
N ARG A 10 -0.27 10.79 4.32
CA ARG A 10 0.80 11.63 3.76
C ARG A 10 2.19 11.18 4.21
N ALA A 11 2.36 10.80 5.47
CA ALA A 11 3.61 10.24 5.96
C ALA A 11 3.98 8.94 5.22
N CYS A 12 3.00 8.07 4.99
CA CYS A 12 3.20 6.85 4.19
C CYS A 12 3.63 7.17 2.75
N ALA A 13 3.03 8.19 2.13
CA ALA A 13 3.44 8.64 0.80
C ALA A 13 4.91 9.07 0.76
N GLY A 14 5.33 9.92 1.69
CA GLY A 14 6.74 10.34 1.77
C GLY A 14 7.71 9.19 2.02
N VAL A 15 7.34 8.22 2.87
CA VAL A 15 8.17 7.03 3.13
C VAL A 15 8.29 6.14 1.89
N VAL A 16 7.18 5.88 1.19
CA VAL A 16 7.16 5.01 0.01
C VAL A 16 7.88 5.67 -1.17
N GLU A 17 7.70 6.98 -1.35
CA GLU A 17 8.36 7.78 -2.41
C GLU A 17 9.88 7.87 -2.21
N ALA A 18 10.34 8.08 -0.97
CA ALA A 18 11.76 8.26 -0.65
C ALA A 18 12.47 6.94 -0.24
N LEU A 19 11.86 5.78 -0.49
CA LEU A 19 12.29 4.51 0.10
C LEU A 19 13.77 4.16 -0.19
N ASP A 20 14.26 4.50 -1.37
CA ASP A 20 15.62 4.17 -1.82
C ASP A 20 16.71 4.95 -1.07
N VAL A 21 16.38 6.16 -0.58
CA VAL A 21 17.31 7.03 0.17
C VAL A 21 17.10 6.96 1.69
N LEU A 22 16.07 6.25 2.14
CA LEU A 22 15.79 6.06 3.56
C LEU A 22 16.64 4.94 4.18
N PRO A 23 16.92 5.01 5.49
CA PRO A 23 17.59 3.93 6.21
C PRO A 23 16.86 2.60 6.09
N ASP A 24 17.60 1.48 6.18
CA ASP A 24 17.05 0.14 5.96
C ASP A 24 15.87 -0.24 6.87
N ARG A 25 15.76 0.38 8.06
CA ARG A 25 14.59 0.22 8.93
C ARG A 25 13.27 0.56 8.23
N TYR A 26 13.27 1.58 7.35
CA TYR A 26 12.08 1.98 6.58
C TYR A 26 11.79 0.96 5.47
N LYS A 27 12.82 0.41 4.83
CA LYS A 27 12.68 -0.66 3.84
C LYS A 27 12.07 -1.92 4.48
N GLN A 28 12.53 -2.29 5.66
CA GLN A 28 11.98 -3.39 6.45
C GLN A 28 10.53 -3.11 6.86
N ALA A 29 10.24 -1.90 7.34
CA ALA A 29 8.88 -1.50 7.71
C ALA A 29 7.92 -1.55 6.50
N VAL A 30 8.36 -1.10 5.32
CA VAL A 30 7.59 -1.22 4.08
C VAL A 30 7.38 -2.68 3.71
N ALA A 31 8.43 -3.51 3.72
CA ALA A 31 8.31 -4.93 3.41
C ALA A 31 7.31 -5.65 4.33
N ARG A 32 7.31 -5.34 5.63
CA ARG A 32 6.30 -5.85 6.58
C ARG A 32 4.90 -5.29 6.32
N ALA A 33 4.78 -4.02 5.93
CA ALA A 33 3.49 -3.43 5.57
C ALA A 33 2.90 -4.07 4.30
N GLU A 34 3.73 -4.45 3.32
CA GLU A 34 3.32 -5.22 2.13
C GLU A 34 2.66 -6.56 2.52
N GLU A 35 3.06 -7.15 3.64
CA GLU A 35 2.46 -8.39 4.15
C GLU A 35 0.99 -8.23 4.58
N SER A 36 0.53 -7.00 4.82
CA SER A 36 -0.88 -6.71 5.16
C SER A 36 -1.81 -6.68 3.95
N VAL A 37 -1.25 -6.54 2.74
CA VAL A 37 -2.00 -6.42 1.48
C VAL A 37 -2.37 -7.79 0.95
N GLY A 38 -3.63 -7.98 0.56
CA GLY A 38 -4.08 -9.19 -0.11
C GLY A 38 -4.08 -10.44 0.78
N GLN A 39 -4.09 -10.29 2.12
CA GLN A 39 -4.17 -11.43 3.06
C GLN A 39 -5.40 -12.31 2.87
N SER A 40 -6.46 -11.78 2.25
CA SER A 40 -7.68 -12.52 1.91
C SER A 40 -7.60 -13.25 0.56
N PHE A 41 -6.49 -13.16 -0.15
CA PHE A 41 -6.31 -13.84 -1.43
C PHE A 41 -5.84 -15.28 -1.18
N ASP A 42 -6.12 -16.16 -2.15
CA ASP A 42 -5.59 -17.52 -2.10
C ASP A 42 -4.06 -17.51 -2.03
N LYS A 43 -3.49 -18.50 -1.32
CA LYS A 43 -2.04 -18.60 -1.10
C LYS A 43 -1.24 -18.67 -2.41
N ASP A 44 -1.86 -19.16 -3.48
CA ASP A 44 -1.25 -19.31 -4.80
C ASP A 44 -1.35 -18.03 -5.66
N ALA A 45 -2.07 -16.99 -5.19
CA ALA A 45 -2.26 -15.73 -5.90
C ALA A 45 -1.07 -14.75 -5.73
N VAL A 46 0.17 -15.26 -5.70
CA VAL A 46 1.39 -14.48 -5.44
C VAL A 46 1.58 -13.36 -6.44
N ALA A 47 1.37 -13.63 -7.73
CA ALA A 47 1.50 -12.63 -8.80
C ALA A 47 0.44 -11.52 -8.67
N ALA A 48 -0.82 -11.89 -8.42
CA ALA A 48 -1.90 -10.93 -8.22
C ALA A 48 -1.66 -10.05 -6.98
N ARG A 49 -1.12 -10.64 -5.91
CA ARG A 49 -0.76 -9.91 -4.69
C ARG A 49 0.36 -8.90 -4.94
N ARG A 50 1.42 -9.29 -5.67
CA ARG A 50 2.51 -8.38 -6.04
C ARG A 50 2.02 -7.21 -6.90
N ALA A 51 1.16 -7.50 -7.88
CA ALA A 51 0.54 -6.48 -8.72
C ALA A 51 -0.31 -5.49 -7.89
N LEU A 52 -1.11 -6.01 -6.95
CA LEU A 52 -1.90 -5.18 -6.04
C LEU A 52 -1.01 -4.32 -5.12
N ILE A 53 0.09 -4.87 -4.58
CA ILE A 53 1.04 -4.13 -3.73
C ILE A 53 1.65 -2.97 -4.52
N ALA A 54 2.12 -3.22 -5.74
CA ALA A 54 2.69 -2.18 -6.61
C ALA A 54 1.68 -1.06 -6.88
N ALA A 55 0.44 -1.43 -7.22
CA ALA A 55 -0.63 -0.48 -7.44
C ALA A 55 -0.98 0.34 -6.19
N VAL A 56 -1.04 -0.30 -5.02
CA VAL A 56 -1.28 0.38 -3.73
C VAL A 56 -0.19 1.42 -3.47
N LYS A 57 1.09 1.06 -3.64
CA LYS A 57 2.23 1.97 -3.42
C LYS A 57 2.15 3.20 -4.32
N LEU A 58 1.88 3.02 -5.62
CA LEU A 58 1.71 4.14 -6.57
C LEU A 58 0.54 5.04 -6.19
N SER A 59 -0.61 4.45 -5.83
CA SER A 59 -1.78 5.23 -5.40
C SER A 59 -1.55 5.98 -4.08
N ILE A 60 -0.68 5.48 -3.20
CA ILE A 60 -0.29 6.17 -1.97
C ILE A 60 0.59 7.38 -2.30
N ILE A 61 1.60 7.21 -3.16
CA ILE A 61 2.49 8.29 -3.60
C ILE A 61 1.68 9.43 -4.22
N ASN A 62 0.86 9.11 -5.23
CA ASN A 62 0.04 10.12 -5.89
C ASN A 62 -1.23 9.52 -6.50
N GLN A 63 -2.36 9.68 -5.80
CA GLN A 63 -3.65 9.19 -6.28
C GLN A 63 -4.17 9.94 -7.52
N LYS A 64 -3.75 11.19 -7.74
CA LYS A 64 -4.20 11.98 -8.89
C LYS A 64 -3.59 11.43 -10.19
N ASP A 65 -2.32 11.07 -10.13
CA ASP A 65 -1.58 10.55 -11.29
C ASP A 65 -1.79 9.03 -11.45
N TRP A 66 -2.05 8.33 -10.34
CA TRP A 66 -2.30 6.88 -10.30
C TRP A 66 -3.70 6.56 -9.74
N PRO A 67 -4.78 6.88 -10.47
CA PRO A 67 -6.13 6.54 -10.05
C PRO A 67 -6.41 5.04 -10.18
N TYR A 68 -7.41 4.56 -9.43
CA TYR A 68 -7.77 3.14 -9.41
C TYR A 68 -8.02 2.56 -10.82
N ASP A 69 -8.79 3.24 -11.67
CA ASP A 69 -9.17 2.70 -12.99
C ASP A 69 -7.94 2.48 -13.89
N PHE A 70 -6.97 3.40 -13.82
CA PHE A 70 -5.71 3.26 -14.52
C PHE A 70 -4.90 2.07 -13.98
N LEU A 71 -4.79 1.95 -12.66
CA LEU A 71 -4.02 0.90 -12.01
C LEU A 71 -4.63 -0.49 -12.25
N GLU A 72 -5.95 -0.61 -12.20
CA GLU A 72 -6.67 -1.85 -12.50
C GLU A 72 -6.40 -2.30 -13.94
N ALA A 73 -6.49 -1.39 -14.90
CA ALA A 73 -6.20 -1.68 -16.31
C ALA A 73 -4.71 -2.03 -16.54
N HIS A 74 -3.78 -1.34 -15.86
CA HIS A 74 -2.35 -1.54 -16.03
C HIS A 74 -1.82 -2.83 -15.39
N TYR A 75 -2.29 -3.15 -14.19
CA TYR A 75 -1.79 -4.28 -13.39
C TYR A 75 -2.70 -5.52 -13.43
N GLY A 76 -3.94 -5.40 -13.91
CA GLY A 76 -4.86 -6.53 -14.06
C GLY A 76 -5.30 -7.18 -12.75
N PHE A 77 -5.27 -6.45 -11.62
CA PHE A 77 -5.76 -7.00 -10.35
C PHE A 77 -7.29 -7.04 -10.32
N ALA A 78 -7.86 -8.19 -9.93
CA ALA A 78 -9.32 -8.40 -9.90
C ALA A 78 -9.92 -8.04 -8.53
N VAL A 79 -9.74 -6.80 -8.06
CA VAL A 79 -10.38 -6.33 -6.83
C VAL A 79 -11.17 -5.06 -7.05
N SER A 80 -12.38 -5.01 -6.47
CA SER A 80 -13.20 -3.81 -6.52
C SER A 80 -12.48 -2.58 -5.95
N ARG A 81 -12.85 -1.39 -6.45
CA ARG A 81 -12.40 -0.09 -5.93
C ARG A 81 -12.49 0.02 -4.41
N ARG A 82 -13.58 -0.47 -3.82
CA ARG A 82 -13.75 -0.47 -2.35
C ARG A 82 -12.71 -1.35 -1.65
N THR A 83 -12.45 -2.54 -2.18
CA THR A 83 -11.42 -3.44 -1.67
C THR A 83 -10.04 -2.80 -1.82
N PHE A 84 -9.73 -2.22 -2.97
CA PHE A 84 -8.47 -1.52 -3.21
C PHE A 84 -8.19 -0.44 -2.16
N TYR A 85 -9.14 0.46 -1.90
CA TYR A 85 -8.96 1.50 -0.87
C TYR A 85 -8.86 0.94 0.55
N LYS A 86 -9.50 -0.21 0.83
CA LYS A 86 -9.33 -0.91 2.11
C LYS A 86 -7.91 -1.44 2.25
N GLU A 87 -7.37 -2.08 1.22
CA GLU A 87 -6.00 -2.60 1.19
C GLU A 87 -4.97 -1.46 1.29
N LYS A 88 -5.19 -0.34 0.59
CA LYS A 88 -4.40 0.89 0.74
C LYS A 88 -4.36 1.38 2.19
N ARG A 89 -5.51 1.41 2.87
CA ARG A 89 -5.58 1.80 4.29
C ARG A 89 -4.88 0.80 5.20
N LYS A 90 -5.02 -0.51 4.96
CA LYS A 90 -4.29 -1.54 5.73
C LYS A 90 -2.79 -1.36 5.62
N PHE A 91 -2.29 -1.14 4.40
CA PHE A 91 -0.88 -0.87 4.16
C PHE A 91 -0.39 0.33 4.98
N CYS A 92 -1.07 1.47 4.87
CA CYS A 92 -0.68 2.67 5.61
C CYS A 92 -0.74 2.47 7.13
N TRP A 93 -1.74 1.72 7.63
CA TRP A 93 -1.85 1.42 9.05
C TRP A 93 -0.70 0.52 9.53
N ALA A 94 -0.39 -0.53 8.78
CA ALA A 94 0.71 -1.44 9.09
C ALA A 94 2.06 -0.71 9.06
N LEU A 95 2.29 0.12 8.06
CA LEU A 95 3.50 0.94 7.96
C LEU A 95 3.62 1.91 9.13
N ALA A 96 2.54 2.59 9.49
CA ALA A 96 2.53 3.52 10.62
C ALA A 96 2.84 2.81 11.94
N LYS A 97 2.32 1.60 12.14
CA LYS A 97 2.61 0.76 13.30
C LYS A 97 4.08 0.33 13.34
N GLU A 98 4.64 -0.14 12.24
CA GLU A 98 6.07 -0.53 12.16
C GLU A 98 7.01 0.65 12.43
N LEU A 99 6.56 1.88 12.13
CA LEU A 99 7.31 3.11 12.35
C LEU A 99 6.99 3.81 13.68
N ASN A 100 6.15 3.23 14.54
CA ASN A 100 5.67 3.81 15.81
C ASN A 100 5.05 5.22 15.65
N LEU A 101 4.31 5.44 14.57
CA LEU A 101 3.55 6.67 14.33
C LEU A 101 2.13 6.63 14.92
N ILE A 102 1.68 5.43 15.33
CA ILE A 102 0.41 5.12 15.98
C ILE A 102 0.57 3.95 16.96
#